data_AF-A0A3P8DWQ2-F1
#
_entry.id   AF-A0A3P8DWQ2-F1
#
_cell.length_a   1.000
_cell.length_b   1.000
_cell.length_c   1.000
_cell.angle_alpha   90.00
_cell.angle_beta   90.00
_cell.angle_gamma   90.00
#
_symmetry.space_group_name_H-M   'P 1'
#
loop_
_entity.id
_entity.type
_entity.pdbx_description
1 polymer ?
#
loop_
_entity_poly.entity_id
_entity_poly.type
_entity_poly.pdbx_seq_one_letter_code
_entity_poly.pdbx_strand_id
1 'polypeptide(L)'
;MFFLLQRSEKTDFLSFFYKRCINTLVRPLFDNTSKDTLEKDDYHTALVLNHIIELLTFCIETHTYHMKNYCFNRDLLKRVLVLLLSSHKFLVLAALRLLRRVVHMKEEFYNRYLIKNNLFKPVLKLFVSNGYRYNLLDSAIIELFDYIRSEEITSLITHIIENYWDILKNINYVQTFTDLKRTYDHNHRSVRTVVGTVTQQATLDV
;
A
#
# COMPACT_ATOMS: atom_id res chain seq x y z
N MET A 1 21.53 11.20 -28.98
CA MET A 1 20.81 10.32 -29.92
C MET A 1 20.61 8.91 -29.35
N PHE A 2 21.67 8.20 -28.92
CA PHE A 2 21.56 6.86 -28.31
C PHE A 2 20.63 6.77 -27.08
N PHE A 3 20.71 7.74 -26.16
CA PHE A 3 19.86 7.78 -24.96
C PHE A 3 18.36 8.04 -25.27
N LEU A 4 18.06 8.68 -26.41
CA LEU A 4 16.68 8.93 -26.86
C LEU A 4 16.09 7.69 -27.54
N LEU A 5 16.90 6.95 -28.32
CA LEU A 5 16.52 5.67 -28.91
C LEU A 5 16.18 4.63 -27.83
N GLN A 6 17.04 4.49 -26.81
CA GLN A 6 16.81 3.56 -25.69
C GLN A 6 15.54 3.88 -24.87
N ARG A 7 15.20 5.17 -24.72
CA ARG A 7 13.94 5.60 -24.09
C ARG A 7 12.71 5.26 -24.94
N SER A 8 12.82 5.38 -26.27
CA SER A 8 11.75 5.01 -27.20
C SER A 8 11.49 3.50 -27.13
N GLU A 9 12.54 2.68 -27.27
CA GLU A 9 12.44 1.21 -27.24
C GLU A 9 11.83 0.70 -25.92
N LYS A 10 12.24 1.27 -24.78
CA LYS A 10 11.64 0.94 -23.48
C LYS A 10 10.15 1.25 -23.44
N THR A 11 9.74 2.40 -23.97
CA THR A 11 8.33 2.83 -23.96
C THR A 11 7.48 1.95 -24.88
N ASP A 12 8.00 1.59 -26.05
CA ASP A 12 7.33 0.69 -27.01
C ASP A 12 7.19 -0.72 -26.43
N PHE A 13 8.25 -1.24 -25.81
CA PHE A 13 8.23 -2.51 -25.09
C PHE A 13 7.17 -2.50 -23.99
N LEU A 14 7.18 -1.49 -23.10
CA LEU A 14 6.21 -1.42 -22.00
C LEU A 14 4.78 -1.30 -22.53
N SER A 15 4.57 -0.51 -23.57
CA SER A 15 3.27 -0.40 -24.23
C SER A 15 2.78 -1.75 -24.75
N PHE A 16 3.64 -2.52 -25.42
CA PHE A 16 3.32 -3.88 -25.87
C PHE A 16 3.09 -4.83 -24.69
N PHE A 17 3.99 -4.85 -23.71
CA PHE A 17 3.95 -5.74 -22.55
C PHE A 17 2.65 -5.58 -21.75
N TYR A 18 2.24 -4.34 -21.44
CA TYR A 18 1.00 -4.09 -20.70
C TYR A 18 -0.26 -4.32 -21.55
N LYS A 19 -0.17 -4.20 -22.88
CA LYS A 19 -1.28 -4.46 -23.79
C LYS A 19 -1.50 -5.95 -24.04
N ARG A 20 -0.44 -6.74 -24.13
CA ARG A 20 -0.48 -8.12 -24.65
C ARG A 20 -0.04 -9.19 -23.67
N CYS A 21 0.91 -8.91 -22.78
CA CYS A 21 1.57 -9.94 -21.97
C CYS A 21 1.07 -9.97 -20.52
N ILE A 22 1.03 -8.81 -19.85
CA ILE A 22 0.81 -8.75 -18.39
C ILE A 22 -0.48 -9.46 -17.97
N ASN A 23 -1.56 -9.32 -18.74
CA ASN A 23 -2.87 -9.90 -18.42
C ASN A 23 -2.81 -11.43 -18.33
N THR A 24 -2.04 -12.07 -19.22
CA THR A 24 -1.83 -13.51 -19.20
C THR A 24 -0.99 -13.92 -17.99
N LEU A 25 0.08 -13.18 -17.70
CA LEU A 25 1.00 -13.48 -16.61
C LEU A 25 0.32 -13.38 -15.24
N VAL A 26 -0.53 -12.37 -15.03
CA VAL A 26 -1.18 -12.15 -13.73
C VAL A 26 -2.56 -12.81 -13.63
N ARG A 27 -3.04 -13.47 -14.68
CA ARG A 27 -4.35 -14.12 -14.68
C ARG A 27 -4.58 -15.04 -13.47
N PRO A 28 -3.63 -15.89 -13.05
CA PRO A 28 -3.83 -16.73 -11.87
C PRO A 28 -4.15 -15.93 -10.59
N LEU A 29 -3.52 -14.75 -10.41
CA LEU A 29 -3.83 -13.86 -9.29
C LEU A 29 -5.27 -13.35 -9.36
N PHE A 30 -5.69 -12.87 -10.53
CA PHE A 30 -7.02 -12.29 -10.70
C PHE A 30 -8.12 -13.33 -10.57
N ASP A 31 -7.94 -14.50 -11.17
CA ASP A 31 -8.92 -15.59 -11.11
C ASP A 31 -9.07 -16.07 -9.66
N ASN A 32 -7.96 -16.22 -8.92
CA ASN A 32 -7.95 -16.71 -7.54
C ASN A 32 -8.42 -15.71 -6.47
N THR A 33 -8.65 -14.44 -6.85
CA THR A 33 -9.02 -13.34 -5.93
C THR A 33 -10.25 -12.55 -6.39
N SER A 34 -11.00 -13.09 -7.36
CA SER A 34 -12.05 -12.37 -8.10
C SER A 34 -13.24 -11.90 -7.25
N LYS A 35 -13.58 -12.61 -6.17
CA LYS A 35 -14.72 -12.31 -5.29
C LYS A 35 -14.32 -11.71 -3.93
N ASP A 36 -13.14 -11.09 -3.86
CA ASP A 36 -12.52 -10.63 -2.61
C ASP A 36 -12.29 -11.78 -1.59
N THR A 37 -12.24 -13.01 -2.10
CA THR A 37 -11.97 -14.26 -1.39
C THR A 37 -10.79 -14.96 -2.05
N LEU A 38 -10.09 -15.79 -1.27
CA LEU A 38 -9.04 -16.66 -1.77
C LEU A 38 -9.66 -18.00 -2.18
N GLU A 39 -9.80 -18.26 -3.48
CA GLU A 39 -10.53 -19.44 -3.97
C GLU A 39 -9.73 -20.74 -3.76
N LYS A 40 -8.42 -20.72 -4.05
CA LYS A 40 -7.52 -21.88 -3.94
C LYS A 40 -6.25 -21.51 -3.18
N ASP A 41 -5.92 -22.30 -2.15
CA ASP A 41 -4.79 -22.07 -1.23
C ASP A 41 -3.92 -23.32 -1.04
N ASP A 42 -3.76 -24.13 -2.09
CA ASP A 42 -2.76 -25.20 -2.07
C ASP A 42 -1.34 -24.65 -2.31
N TYR A 43 -0.33 -25.43 -1.91
CA TYR A 43 1.07 -25.00 -1.95
C TYR A 43 1.55 -24.63 -3.36
N HIS A 44 1.14 -25.36 -4.40
CA HIS A 44 1.53 -25.05 -5.78
C HIS A 44 0.92 -23.71 -6.23
N THR A 45 -0.36 -23.49 -5.94
CA THR A 45 -1.02 -22.19 -6.23
C THR A 45 -0.32 -21.06 -5.47
N ALA A 46 0.02 -21.26 -4.20
CA ALA A 46 0.71 -20.25 -3.40
C ALA A 46 2.11 -19.90 -3.97
N LEU A 47 2.86 -20.89 -4.46
CA LEU A 47 4.13 -20.65 -5.15
C LEU A 47 3.94 -19.84 -6.42
N VAL A 48 2.98 -20.20 -7.29
CA VAL A 48 2.71 -19.45 -8.52
C VAL A 48 2.36 -17.99 -8.20
N LEU A 49 1.49 -17.77 -7.22
CA LEU A 49 1.11 -16.43 -6.78
C LEU A 49 2.31 -15.66 -6.23
N ASN A 50 3.21 -16.29 -5.47
CA ASN A 50 4.42 -15.63 -4.98
C ASN A 50 5.29 -15.09 -6.13
N HIS A 51 5.54 -15.88 -7.17
CA HIS A 51 6.31 -15.42 -8.34
C HIS A 51 5.61 -14.28 -9.08
N ILE A 52 4.27 -14.30 -9.15
CA ILE A 52 3.49 -13.19 -9.71
C ILE A 52 3.66 -11.93 -8.85
N ILE A 53 3.63 -12.05 -7.53
CA ILE A 53 3.87 -10.91 -6.63
C ILE A 53 5.28 -10.35 -6.79
N GLU A 54 6.29 -11.18 -6.98
CA GLU A 54 7.67 -10.74 -7.25
C GLU A 54 7.77 -9.98 -8.58
N LEU A 55 7.20 -10.52 -9.66
CA LEU A 55 7.11 -9.84 -10.96
C LEU A 55 6.40 -8.47 -10.83
N LEU A 56 5.27 -8.44 -10.14
CA LEU A 56 4.50 -7.21 -9.93
C LEU A 56 5.26 -6.18 -9.11
N THR A 57 6.00 -6.64 -8.08
CA THR A 57 6.86 -5.78 -7.26
C THR A 57 7.92 -5.11 -8.13
N PHE A 58 8.62 -5.90 -8.97
CA PHE A 58 9.57 -5.37 -9.94
C PHE A 58 8.91 -4.33 -10.88
N CYS A 59 7.71 -4.63 -11.41
CA CYS A 59 7.00 -3.71 -12.30
C CYS A 59 6.63 -2.38 -11.60
N ILE A 60 6.22 -2.44 -10.33
CA ILE A 60 5.90 -1.25 -9.51
C ILE A 60 7.12 -0.35 -9.36
N GLU A 61 8.28 -0.94 -9.12
CA GLU A 61 9.54 -0.20 -8.93
C GLU A 61 10.10 0.38 -10.24
N THR A 62 9.84 -0.26 -11.40
CA THR A 62 10.62 0.02 -12.63
C THR A 62 9.82 0.50 -13.85
N HIS A 63 8.51 0.28 -13.90
CA HIS A 63 7.65 0.56 -15.06
C HIS A 63 6.78 1.82 -14.93
N THR A 64 7.00 2.61 -13.88
CA THR A 64 6.49 3.97 -13.68
C THR A 64 5.01 4.13 -14.07
N TYR A 65 4.70 4.94 -15.08
CA TYR A 65 3.34 5.31 -15.48
C TYR A 65 2.50 4.11 -15.95
N HIS A 66 3.09 3.15 -16.68
CA HIS A 66 2.37 1.98 -17.16
C HIS A 66 1.84 1.13 -15.99
N MET A 67 2.67 0.95 -14.96
CA MET A 67 2.27 0.18 -13.79
C MET A 67 1.23 0.92 -12.95
N LYS A 68 1.34 2.24 -12.79
CA LYS A 68 0.32 3.05 -12.09
C LYS A 68 -1.05 2.89 -12.73
N ASN A 69 -1.11 3.05 -14.04
CA ASN A 69 -2.35 2.87 -14.80
C ASN A 69 -2.91 1.47 -14.67
N TYR A 70 -2.05 0.46 -14.73
CA TYR A 70 -2.46 -0.93 -14.56
C TYR A 70 -3.03 -1.19 -13.16
N CYS A 71 -2.35 -0.71 -12.12
CA CYS A 71 -2.81 -0.81 -10.73
C CYS A 71 -4.21 -0.24 -10.55
N PHE A 72 -4.44 0.97 -11.07
CA PHE A 72 -5.70 1.68 -10.91
C PHE A 72 -6.83 1.07 -11.72
N ASN A 73 -6.59 0.77 -13.01
CA ASN A 73 -7.65 0.27 -13.90
C ASN A 73 -8.07 -1.17 -13.61
N ARG A 74 -7.26 -1.92 -12.86
CA ARG A 74 -7.48 -3.35 -12.62
C ARG A 74 -7.61 -3.72 -11.16
N ASP A 75 -7.75 -2.73 -10.28
CA ASP A 75 -7.88 -2.96 -8.85
C ASP A 75 -6.73 -3.81 -8.27
N LEU A 76 -5.52 -3.71 -8.84
CA LEU A 76 -4.48 -4.72 -8.63
C LEU A 76 -4.13 -4.91 -7.15
N LEU A 77 -3.89 -3.82 -6.42
CA LEU A 77 -3.51 -3.94 -5.02
C LEU A 77 -4.62 -4.53 -4.15
N LYS A 78 -5.90 -4.37 -4.53
CA LYS A 78 -7.00 -5.09 -3.85
C LYS A 78 -6.82 -6.58 -4.01
N ARG A 79 -6.60 -7.04 -5.25
CA ARG A 79 -6.35 -8.44 -5.58
C ARG A 79 -5.15 -9.00 -4.83
N VAL A 80 -4.04 -8.26 -4.77
CA VAL A 80 -2.86 -8.66 -4.00
C VAL A 80 -3.18 -8.78 -2.50
N LEU A 81 -3.95 -7.86 -1.92
CA LEU A 81 -4.24 -7.87 -0.49
C LEU A 81 -5.26 -8.93 -0.06
N VAL A 82 -6.01 -9.54 -0.98
CA VAL A 82 -6.78 -10.77 -0.71
C VAL A 82 -5.86 -11.92 -0.28
N LEU A 83 -4.62 -11.95 -0.75
CA LEU A 83 -3.64 -12.99 -0.41
C LEU A 83 -3.22 -12.98 1.07
N LEU A 84 -3.53 -11.91 1.81
CA LEU A 84 -3.36 -11.88 3.27
C LEU A 84 -4.22 -12.92 4.00
N LEU A 85 -5.21 -13.52 3.32
CA LEU A 85 -6.04 -14.61 3.82
C LEU A 85 -5.39 -16.00 3.69
N SER A 86 -4.23 -16.12 3.02
CA SER A 86 -3.57 -17.40 2.79
C SER A 86 -3.04 -18.02 4.09
N SER A 87 -3.09 -19.35 4.16
CA SER A 87 -2.44 -20.13 5.21
C SER A 87 -0.91 -20.18 5.04
N HIS A 88 -0.41 -19.90 3.83
CA HIS A 88 1.02 -19.92 3.50
C HIS A 88 1.69 -18.60 3.86
N LYS A 89 2.39 -18.58 5.00
CA LYS A 89 3.04 -17.36 5.54
C LYS A 89 3.98 -16.66 4.54
N PHE A 90 4.69 -17.39 3.70
CA PHE A 90 5.58 -16.78 2.70
C PHE A 90 4.80 -15.92 1.69
N LEU A 91 3.60 -16.34 1.30
CA LEU A 91 2.74 -15.60 0.37
C LEU A 91 2.15 -14.37 1.03
N VAL A 92 1.71 -14.49 2.29
CA VAL A 92 1.24 -13.35 3.10
C VAL A 92 2.35 -12.29 3.21
N LEU A 93 3.57 -12.71 3.53
CA LEU A 93 4.73 -11.83 3.64
C LEU A 93 5.10 -11.20 2.28
N ALA A 94 4.95 -11.92 1.17
CA ALA A 94 5.17 -11.38 -0.17
C ALA A 94 4.17 -10.26 -0.50
N ALA A 95 2.88 -10.45 -0.19
CA ALA A 95 1.85 -9.42 -0.37
C ALA A 95 2.13 -8.17 0.49
N LEU A 96 2.51 -8.35 1.76
CA LEU A 96 2.92 -7.25 2.64
C LEU A 96 4.17 -6.52 2.10
N ARG A 97 5.15 -7.27 1.59
CA ARG A 97 6.36 -6.69 0.99
C ARG A 97 6.02 -5.84 -0.23
N LEU A 98 5.12 -6.29 -1.10
CA LEU A 98 4.65 -5.50 -2.24
C LEU A 98 3.95 -4.23 -1.79
N LEU A 99 3.03 -4.31 -0.81
CA LEU A 99 2.37 -3.12 -0.26
C LEU A 99 3.39 -2.13 0.29
N ARG A 100 4.41 -2.62 1.01
CA ARG A 100 5.49 -1.79 1.49
C ARG A 100 6.23 -1.10 0.35
N ARG A 101 6.56 -1.81 -0.73
CA ARG A 101 7.19 -1.19 -1.92
C ARG A 101 6.33 -0.09 -2.52
N VAL A 102 5.01 -0.29 -2.61
CA VAL A 102 4.07 0.74 -3.07
C VAL A 102 4.17 2.00 -2.22
N VAL A 103 4.19 1.87 -0.89
CA VAL A 103 4.33 3.02 0.02
C VAL A 103 5.71 3.68 -0.12
N HIS A 104 6.78 2.91 -0.33
CA HIS A 104 8.15 3.42 -0.53
C HIS A 104 8.34 4.16 -1.87
N MET A 105 7.41 4.02 -2.82
CA MET A 105 7.45 4.83 -4.04
C MET A 105 7.30 6.32 -3.73
N LYS A 106 6.73 6.70 -2.56
CA LYS A 106 6.49 8.09 -2.13
C LYS A 106 5.70 8.90 -3.16
N GLU A 107 4.82 8.24 -3.90
CA GLU A 107 4.01 8.89 -4.92
C GLU A 107 2.58 9.08 -4.44
N GLU A 108 2.11 10.32 -4.53
CA GLU A 108 0.77 10.67 -4.07
C GLU A 108 -0.35 9.92 -4.80
N PHE A 109 -0.11 9.49 -6.05
CA PHE A 109 -1.02 8.61 -6.77
C PHE A 109 -1.32 7.32 -6.00
N TYR A 110 -0.26 6.63 -5.53
CA TYR A 110 -0.42 5.39 -4.78
C TYR A 110 -1.08 5.66 -3.42
N ASN A 111 -0.68 6.72 -2.73
CA ASN A 111 -1.31 7.10 -1.46
C ASN A 111 -2.83 7.27 -1.60
N ARG A 112 -3.27 8.08 -2.58
CA ARG A 112 -4.71 8.26 -2.86
C ARG A 112 -5.40 6.96 -3.22
N TYR A 113 -4.74 6.09 -3.99
CA TYR A 113 -5.31 4.79 -4.34
C TYR A 113 -5.44 3.85 -3.14
N LEU A 114 -4.47 3.82 -2.22
CA LEU A 114 -4.54 3.06 -0.96
C LEU A 114 -5.69 3.56 -0.07
N ILE A 115 -5.80 4.90 0.09
CA ILE A 115 -6.83 5.57 0.89
C ILE A 115 -8.23 5.29 0.33
N LYS A 116 -8.45 5.62 -0.96
CA LYS A 116 -9.76 5.49 -1.62
C LYS A 116 -10.35 4.09 -1.48
N ASN A 117 -9.50 3.08 -1.43
CA ASN A 117 -9.91 1.68 -1.41
C ASN A 117 -9.77 1.02 -0.04
N ASN A 118 -9.46 1.79 1.03
CA ASN A 118 -9.31 1.30 2.40
C ASN A 118 -8.33 0.12 2.54
N LEU A 119 -7.20 0.18 1.83
CA LEU A 119 -6.28 -0.96 1.70
C LEU A 119 -5.47 -1.27 2.97
N PHE A 120 -5.49 -0.40 3.98
CA PHE A 120 -4.96 -0.71 5.32
C PHE A 120 -5.89 -1.59 6.16
N LYS A 121 -7.20 -1.62 5.85
CA LYS A 121 -8.18 -2.44 6.57
C LYS A 121 -7.81 -3.93 6.61
N PRO A 122 -7.50 -4.62 5.49
CA PRO A 122 -7.11 -6.02 5.54
C PRO A 122 -5.79 -6.25 6.29
N VAL A 123 -4.84 -5.31 6.23
CA VAL A 123 -3.56 -5.38 6.97
C VAL A 123 -3.81 -5.33 8.48
N LEU A 124 -4.63 -4.39 8.94
CA LEU A 124 -4.97 -4.25 10.34
C LEU A 124 -5.82 -5.42 10.85
N LYS A 125 -6.76 -5.92 10.05
CA LYS A 125 -7.48 -7.16 10.37
C LYS A 125 -6.54 -8.33 10.58
N LEU A 126 -5.59 -8.52 9.66
CA LEU A 126 -4.58 -9.56 9.77
C LEU A 126 -3.77 -9.40 11.07
N PHE A 127 -3.28 -8.19 11.35
CA PHE A 127 -2.51 -7.88 12.55
C PHE A 127 -3.25 -8.22 13.85
N VAL A 128 -4.50 -7.76 13.98
CA VAL A 128 -5.34 -8.05 15.16
C VAL A 128 -5.65 -9.54 15.28
N SER A 129 -5.93 -10.23 14.17
CA SER A 129 -6.24 -11.67 14.17
C SER A 129 -5.05 -12.56 14.53
N ASN A 130 -3.82 -12.08 14.28
CA ASN A 130 -2.60 -12.81 14.62
C ASN A 130 -2.30 -12.77 16.13
N GLY A 131 -2.91 -11.82 16.85
CA GLY A 131 -2.82 -11.68 18.31
C GLY A 131 -1.40 -11.39 18.80
N TYR A 132 -1.12 -11.74 20.06
CA TYR A 132 0.18 -11.51 20.72
C TYR A 132 1.25 -12.56 20.35
N ARG A 133 1.30 -13.00 19.08
CA ARG A 133 2.26 -14.03 18.66
C ARG A 133 3.66 -13.48 18.38
N TYR A 134 3.83 -12.15 18.32
CA TYR A 134 5.10 -11.44 18.16
C TYR A 134 6.04 -12.09 17.15
N ASN A 135 5.55 -12.31 15.93
CA ASN A 135 6.28 -13.03 14.90
C ASN A 135 6.70 -12.11 13.74
N LEU A 136 7.39 -12.67 12.74
CA LEU A 136 7.90 -11.92 11.59
C LEU A 136 6.81 -11.11 10.84
N LEU A 137 5.57 -11.60 10.84
CA LEU A 137 4.43 -10.88 10.25
C LEU A 137 4.11 -9.62 11.04
N ASP A 138 4.08 -9.71 12.37
CA ASP A 138 3.84 -8.55 13.23
C ASP A 138 4.93 -7.51 13.03
N SER A 139 6.20 -7.92 13.00
CA SER A 139 7.34 -7.04 12.73
C SER A 139 7.22 -6.36 11.36
N ALA A 140 6.85 -7.10 10.31
CA ALA A 140 6.70 -6.54 8.97
C ALA A 140 5.56 -5.49 8.88
N ILE A 141 4.46 -5.71 9.61
CA ILE A 141 3.35 -4.76 9.67
C ILE A 141 3.73 -3.53 10.50
N ILE A 142 4.35 -3.73 11.65
CA ILE A 142 4.83 -2.64 12.52
C ILE A 142 5.79 -1.73 11.74
N GLU A 143 6.75 -2.34 11.05
CA GLU A 143 7.73 -1.60 10.24
C GLU A 143 7.08 -0.80 9.09
N LEU A 144 6.00 -1.30 8.48
CA LEU A 144 5.22 -0.54 7.49
C LEU A 144 4.64 0.74 8.10
N PHE A 145 4.05 0.66 9.29
CA PHE A 145 3.46 1.83 9.95
C PHE A 145 4.52 2.78 10.51
N ASP A 146 5.63 2.25 11.04
CA ASP A 146 6.76 3.08 11.45
C ASP A 146 7.38 3.82 10.27
N TYR A 147 7.50 3.18 9.10
CA TYR A 147 7.95 3.84 7.88
C TYR A 147 7.03 4.99 7.45
N ILE A 148 5.70 4.75 7.44
CA ILE A 148 4.70 5.79 7.12
C ILE A 148 4.86 7.01 8.03
N ARG A 149 5.10 6.76 9.33
CA ARG A 149 5.35 7.81 10.31
C ARG A 149 6.67 8.53 10.08
N SER A 150 7.77 7.80 9.94
CA SER A 150 9.12 8.37 9.84
C SER A 150 9.31 9.20 8.57
N GLU A 151 8.61 8.85 7.50
CA GLU A 151 8.59 9.58 6.24
C GLU A 151 7.49 10.65 6.18
N GLU A 152 6.79 10.87 7.30
CA GLU A 152 5.76 11.90 7.48
C GLU A 152 4.70 11.90 6.36
N ILE A 153 4.28 10.71 5.91
CA ILE A 153 3.31 10.56 4.81
C ILE A 153 1.91 10.92 5.31
N THR A 154 1.66 12.22 5.40
CA THR A 154 0.56 12.81 6.19
C THR A 154 -0.81 12.31 5.73
N SER A 155 -1.04 12.16 4.43
CA SER A 155 -2.31 11.65 3.90
C SER A 155 -2.61 10.22 4.38
N LEU A 156 -1.60 9.36 4.46
CA LEU A 156 -1.73 8.02 5.00
C LEU A 156 -1.90 8.03 6.52
N ILE A 157 -1.12 8.83 7.24
CA ILE A 157 -1.23 8.99 8.69
C ILE A 157 -2.66 9.42 9.08
N THR A 158 -3.18 10.46 8.43
CA THR A 158 -4.56 10.94 8.62
C THR A 158 -5.57 9.84 8.39
N HIS A 159 -5.50 9.17 7.23
CA HIS A 159 -6.41 8.08 6.92
C HIS A 159 -6.37 6.96 7.97
N ILE A 160 -5.17 6.55 8.40
CA ILE A 160 -5.01 5.45 9.35
C ILE A 160 -5.59 5.81 10.72
N ILE A 161 -5.27 7.00 11.24
CA ILE A 161 -5.73 7.42 12.57
C ILE A 161 -7.23 7.66 12.59
N GLU A 162 -7.78 8.41 11.62
CA GLU A 162 -9.21 8.73 11.60
C GLU A 162 -10.09 7.49 11.49
N ASN A 163 -9.64 6.47 10.74
CA ASN A 163 -10.47 5.30 10.44
C ASN A 163 -10.25 4.12 11.39
N TYR A 164 -9.10 4.03 12.06
CA TYR A 164 -8.72 2.81 12.80
C TYR A 164 -8.21 3.05 14.23
N TRP A 165 -8.16 4.30 14.73
CA TRP A 165 -7.63 4.58 16.06
C TRP A 165 -8.31 3.79 17.19
N ASP A 166 -9.62 3.57 17.11
CA ASP A 166 -10.35 2.80 18.14
C ASP A 166 -9.86 1.37 18.31
N ILE A 167 -9.31 0.78 17.25
CA ILE A 167 -8.68 -0.54 17.28
C ILE A 167 -7.23 -0.39 17.74
N LEU A 168 -6.50 0.57 17.15
CA LEU A 168 -5.07 0.75 17.37
C LEU A 168 -4.70 1.15 18.79
N LYS A 169 -5.55 1.92 19.49
CA LYS A 169 -5.31 2.37 20.88
C LYS A 169 -5.19 1.23 21.89
N ASN A 170 -5.74 0.06 21.55
CA ASN A 170 -5.68 -1.13 22.41
C ASN A 170 -4.38 -1.93 22.22
N ILE A 171 -3.55 -1.58 21.23
CA ILE A 171 -2.29 -2.25 20.91
C ILE A 171 -1.16 -1.56 21.69
N ASN A 172 -0.99 -1.97 22.95
CA ASN A 172 -0.11 -1.30 23.91
C ASN A 172 1.29 -1.90 24.05
N TYR A 173 1.57 -3.02 23.38
CA TYR A 173 2.88 -3.69 23.44
C TYR A 173 3.93 -3.08 22.51
N VAL A 174 3.51 -2.21 21.58
CA VAL A 174 4.40 -1.45 20.70
C VAL A 174 4.05 0.03 20.75
N GLN A 175 5.07 0.86 20.62
CA GLN A 175 4.91 2.31 20.68
C GLN A 175 4.46 2.90 19.33
N THR A 176 4.64 2.17 18.22
CA THR A 176 4.40 2.56 16.83
C THR A 176 3.07 3.29 16.61
N PHE A 177 1.95 2.74 17.08
CA PHE A 177 0.64 3.35 16.84
C PHE A 177 0.36 4.58 17.71
N THR A 178 0.86 4.59 18.94
CA THR A 178 0.79 5.78 19.81
C THR A 178 1.63 6.91 19.23
N ASP A 179 2.81 6.61 18.69
CA ASP A 179 3.65 7.60 18.03
C ASP A 179 3.03 8.10 16.71
N LEU A 180 2.40 7.21 15.94
CA LEU A 180 1.63 7.59 14.75
C LEU A 180 0.51 8.59 15.10
N LYS A 181 -0.18 8.36 16.22
CA LYS A 181 -1.21 9.26 16.74
C LYS A 181 -0.65 10.61 17.19
N ARG A 182 0.52 10.62 17.85
CA ARG A 182 1.20 11.88 18.23
C ARG A 182 1.56 12.72 17.00
N THR A 183 2.11 12.09 15.95
CA THR A 183 2.41 12.78 14.68
C THR A 183 1.13 13.35 14.04
N TYR A 184 0.05 12.57 14.01
CA TYR A 184 -1.25 13.06 13.55
C TYR A 184 -1.72 14.30 14.33
N ASP A 185 -1.69 14.26 15.66
CA ASP A 185 -2.18 15.35 16.50
C ASP A 185 -1.33 16.62 16.32
N HIS A 186 -0.01 16.46 16.14
CA HIS A 186 0.88 17.57 15.81
C HIS A 186 0.51 18.21 14.46
N ASN A 187 0.34 17.41 13.41
CA ASN A 187 0.01 17.88 12.06
C ASN A 187 -1.37 18.55 12.00
N HIS A 188 -2.34 18.12 12.80
CA HIS A 188 -3.67 18.75 12.81
C HIS A 188 -3.72 20.03 13.65
N ARG A 189 -2.90 20.12 14.70
CA ARG A 189 -2.76 21.37 15.47
C ARG A 189 -2.11 22.47 14.64
N SER A 190 -1.04 22.16 13.90
CA SER A 190 -0.36 23.15 13.04
C SER A 190 -1.28 23.71 11.96
N VAL A 191 -2.09 22.87 11.30
CA VAL A 191 -3.07 23.31 10.29
C VAL A 191 -4.10 24.27 10.89
N ARG A 192 -4.62 23.99 12.10
CA ARG A 192 -5.59 24.89 12.77
C ARG A 192 -4.98 26.25 13.13
N THR A 193 -3.73 26.28 13.56
CA THR A 193 -3.03 27.53 13.88
C THR A 193 -2.82 28.39 12.63
N VAL A 194 -2.44 27.80 11.49
CA VAL A 194 -2.24 28.52 10.22
C VAL A 194 -3.56 29.07 9.66
N VAL A 195 -4.65 28.30 9.73
CA VAL A 195 -5.96 28.80 9.27
C VAL A 195 -6.44 29.95 10.16
N GLY A 196 -6.24 29.87 11.48
CA GLY A 196 -6.61 30.92 12.42
C GLY A 196 -5.91 32.25 12.17
N THR A 197 -4.61 32.24 11.83
CA THR A 197 -3.86 33.46 11.50
C THR A 197 -4.27 34.07 10.15
N VAL A 198 -4.54 33.25 9.12
CA VAL A 198 -5.02 33.73 7.82
C VAL A 198 -6.40 34.38 7.91
N THR A 199 -7.32 33.83 8.71
CA THR A 199 -8.65 34.44 8.93
C THR A 199 -8.60 35.74 9.74
N GLN A 200 -7.61 35.91 10.64
CA GLN A 200 -7.42 37.17 11.37
C GLN A 200 -6.77 38.26 10.50
N GLN A 201 -5.91 37.88 9.54
CA GLN A 201 -5.31 38.85 8.62
C GLN A 201 -6.32 39.40 7.58
N ALA A 202 -7.32 38.60 7.20
CA ALA A 202 -8.33 38.97 6.20
C ALA A 202 -9.47 39.88 6.73
N THR A 203 -9.47 40.24 8.02
CA THR A 203 -10.53 41.06 8.65
C THR A 203 -10.07 42.46 9.06
N LEU A 204 -8.84 42.87 8.71
CA LEU A 204 -8.28 44.18 9.08
C LEU A 204 -8.08 45.17 7.92
N ASP A 205 -8.49 44.83 6.70
CA ASP A 205 -8.42 45.73 5.53
C ASP A 205 -9.83 46.06 4.99
N VAL A 206 -10.61 46.85 5.74
CA VAL A 206 -11.70 47.72 5.24
C VAL A 206 -11.79 48.98 6.10
#